data_AF-A0A521T6N7-F1
#
_entry.id   AF-A0A521T6N7-F1
#
_cell.length_a   1.000
_cell.length_b   1.000
_cell.length_c   1.000
_cell.angle_alpha   90.00
_cell.angle_beta   90.00
_cell.angle_gamma   90.00
#
_symmetry.space_group_name_H-M   'P 1'
#
loop_
_entity.id
_entity.type
_entity.pdbx_description
1 polymer ?
#
loop_
_entity_poly.entity_id
_entity_poly.type
_entity_poly.pdbx_seq_one_letter_code
_entity_poly.pdbx_strand_id
1 'polypeptide(L)'
;MVSQSLSLPMTIIGALMFGLWTLAYIAIIRKAYKDKTYGIPIVDGCLNVSWEFVFSFNLAGHLSNGLEWGNRFWLLFDAISVTTYFLYGRKEQTIPWVKKHYYAILVASLVFCGVGQYQFMLYFQDDYGVVSSLLMDVLMAALFIGLFFKRPDMRGLSYAGAWLMMLGNIFGFIFIYFWFPTQYANGRMISHPDWPEPTSFHFLTTLYVATTVMNIIYVYLMWNRRRELAAAA
;
A
#
# COMPACT_ATOMS: atom_id res chain seq x y z
N MET A 1 -0.88 -26.08 19.01
CA MET A 1 -1.28 -24.91 18.21
C MET A 1 -2.05 -25.42 17.01
N VAL A 2 -3.37 -25.24 16.99
CA VAL A 2 -4.17 -25.54 15.80
C VAL A 2 -3.82 -24.46 14.78
N SER A 3 -3.13 -24.81 13.70
CA SER A 3 -3.05 -23.91 12.55
C SER A 3 -4.48 -23.76 12.04
N GLN A 4 -5.14 -22.63 12.34
CA GLN A 4 -6.43 -22.34 11.74
C GLN A 4 -6.17 -22.06 10.26
N SER A 5 -6.32 -23.09 9.45
CA SER A 5 -6.33 -22.96 8.00
C SER A 5 -7.46 -22.02 7.61
N LEU A 6 -7.18 -21.05 6.73
CA LEU A 6 -8.20 -20.17 6.19
C LEU A 6 -9.34 -20.98 5.59
N SER A 7 -10.58 -20.57 5.85
CA SER A 7 -11.75 -21.16 5.19
C SER A 7 -11.65 -20.94 3.67
N LEU A 8 -12.25 -21.83 2.87
CA LEU A 8 -12.20 -21.71 1.42
C LEU A 8 -12.64 -20.32 0.90
N PRO A 9 -13.73 -19.69 1.41
CA PRO A 9 -14.08 -18.33 1.01
C PRO A 9 -12.99 -17.30 1.33
N MET A 10 -12.37 -17.36 2.51
CA MET A 10 -11.29 -16.45 2.89
C MET A 10 -10.04 -16.64 2.02
N THR A 11 -9.72 -17.89 1.66
CA THR A 11 -8.62 -18.19 0.74
C THR A 11 -8.87 -17.59 -0.64
N ILE A 12 -10.11 -17.69 -1.16
CA ILE A 12 -10.48 -17.09 -2.46
C ILE A 12 -10.38 -15.56 -2.41
N ILE A 13 -10.92 -14.94 -1.36
CA ILE A 13 -10.89 -13.48 -1.19
C ILE A 13 -9.43 -13.01 -1.07
N GLY A 14 -8.61 -13.69 -0.27
CA GLY A 14 -7.18 -13.40 -0.15
C GLY A 14 -6.45 -13.54 -1.49
N ALA A 15 -6.73 -14.59 -2.26
CA ALA A 15 -6.14 -14.78 -3.59
C ALA A 15 -6.54 -13.66 -4.58
N LEU A 16 -7.79 -13.21 -4.55
CA LEU A 16 -8.26 -12.09 -5.37
C LEU A 16 -7.56 -10.78 -4.97
N MET A 17 -7.48 -10.49 -3.66
CA MET A 17 -6.73 -9.35 -3.13
C MET A 17 -5.28 -9.38 -3.64
N PHE A 18 -4.55 -10.49 -3.40
CA PHE A 18 -3.16 -10.63 -3.79
C PHE A 18 -2.95 -10.51 -5.31
N GLY A 19 -3.81 -11.18 -6.09
CA GLY A 19 -3.73 -11.19 -7.54
C GLY A 19 -3.98 -9.81 -8.15
N LEU A 20 -5.03 -9.11 -7.70
CA LEU A 20 -5.37 -7.78 -8.22
C LEU A 20 -4.28 -6.76 -7.91
N TRP A 21 -3.76 -6.75 -6.69
CA TRP A 21 -2.65 -5.87 -6.31
C TRP A 21 -1.36 -6.18 -7.06
N THR A 22 -1.04 -7.46 -7.27
CA THR A 22 0.11 -7.85 -8.10
C THR A 22 -0.04 -7.34 -9.53
N LEU A 23 -1.23 -7.46 -10.12
CA LEU A 23 -1.51 -6.91 -11.44
C LEU A 23 -1.43 -5.37 -11.45
N ALA A 24 -1.87 -4.71 -10.37
CA ALA A 24 -1.75 -3.27 -10.21
C ALA A 24 -0.27 -2.83 -10.20
N TYR A 25 0.58 -3.48 -9.40
CA TYR A 25 2.02 -3.24 -9.39
C TYR A 25 2.62 -3.37 -10.79
N ILE A 26 2.35 -4.49 -11.48
CA ILE A 26 2.83 -4.71 -12.84
C ILE A 26 2.39 -3.58 -13.78
N ALA A 27 1.11 -3.19 -13.74
CA ALA A 27 0.58 -2.13 -14.60
C ALA A 27 1.20 -0.76 -14.29
N ILE A 28 1.42 -0.43 -13.02
CA ILE A 28 2.00 0.84 -12.58
C ILE A 28 3.49 0.90 -12.94
N ILE A 29 4.25 -0.15 -12.62
CA ILE A 29 5.68 -0.25 -12.92
C ILE A 29 5.91 -0.18 -14.43
N ARG A 30 5.17 -0.95 -15.24
CA ARG A 30 5.31 -0.89 -16.70
C ARG A 30 5.07 0.51 -17.25
N LYS A 31 4.07 1.23 -16.73
CA LYS A 31 3.78 2.61 -17.12
C LYS A 31 4.88 3.58 -16.68
N ALA A 32 5.40 3.42 -15.46
CA ALA A 32 6.50 4.20 -14.90
C ALA A 32 7.77 4.11 -15.77
N TYR A 33 8.20 2.90 -16.11
CA TYR A 33 9.37 2.69 -16.97
C TYR A 33 9.14 3.18 -18.40
N LYS A 34 7.95 2.92 -18.97
CA LYS A 34 7.60 3.40 -20.31
C LYS A 34 7.68 4.93 -20.41
N ASP A 35 7.13 5.62 -19.43
CA ASP A 35 7.08 7.09 -19.40
C ASP A 35 8.34 7.72 -18.78
N LYS A 36 9.31 6.89 -18.37
CA LYS A 36 10.52 7.27 -17.65
C LYS A 36 10.23 8.20 -16.47
N THR A 37 9.23 7.88 -15.66
CA THR A 37 8.92 8.59 -14.41
C THR A 37 8.55 7.58 -13.34
N TYR A 38 8.26 8.01 -12.12
CA TYR A 38 7.77 7.12 -11.07
C TYR A 38 6.24 7.01 -11.12
N GLY A 39 5.69 5.82 -10.87
CA GLY A 39 4.25 5.57 -10.93
C GLY A 39 3.53 5.68 -9.59
N ILE A 40 4.25 5.43 -8.50
CA ILE A 40 3.76 5.48 -7.11
C ILE A 40 4.32 6.76 -6.46
N PRO A 41 3.54 7.52 -5.68
CA PRO A 41 4.07 8.67 -4.94
C PRO A 41 5.29 8.30 -4.07
N ILE A 42 6.32 9.15 -4.04
CA ILE A 42 7.62 8.78 -3.43
C ILE A 42 7.48 8.42 -1.94
N VAL A 43 6.76 9.22 -1.16
CA VAL A 43 6.57 8.98 0.29
C VAL A 43 5.83 7.66 0.52
N ASP A 44 4.79 7.43 -0.27
CA ASP A 44 4.00 6.20 -0.25
C ASP A 44 4.89 4.97 -0.51
N GLY A 45 5.67 4.99 -1.59
CA GLY A 45 6.60 3.91 -1.88
C GLY A 45 7.70 3.72 -0.84
N CYS A 46 8.11 4.76 -0.12
CA CYS A 46 9.05 4.63 1.00
C CYS A 46 8.39 3.91 2.20
N LEU A 47 7.10 4.17 2.45
CA LEU A 47 6.34 3.50 3.50
C LEU A 47 6.05 2.04 3.12
N ASN A 48 5.61 1.77 1.88
CA ASN A 48 5.33 0.41 1.39
C ASN A 48 6.55 -0.50 1.48
N VAL A 49 7.68 -0.10 0.89
CA VAL A 49 8.91 -0.93 0.93
C VAL A 49 9.37 -1.17 2.36
N SER A 50 9.15 -0.21 3.25
CA SER A 50 9.49 -0.33 4.68
C SER A 50 8.58 -1.32 5.39
N TRP A 51 7.27 -1.21 5.18
CA TRP A 51 6.26 -2.10 5.75
C TRP A 51 6.48 -3.54 5.28
N GLU A 52 6.63 -3.73 3.97
CA GLU A 52 6.91 -5.04 3.38
C GLU A 52 8.22 -5.63 3.87
N PHE A 53 9.25 -4.81 4.07
CA PHE A 53 10.53 -5.27 4.63
C PHE A 53 10.37 -5.76 6.07
N VAL A 54 9.71 -4.99 6.93
CA VAL A 54 9.50 -5.35 8.34
C VAL A 54 8.77 -6.69 8.46
N PHE A 55 7.72 -6.90 7.66
CA PHE A 55 6.93 -8.13 7.69
C PHE A 55 7.56 -9.30 6.94
N SER A 56 8.28 -9.05 5.85
CA SER A 56 9.00 -10.10 5.12
C SER A 56 10.04 -10.83 5.98
N PHE A 57 10.64 -10.09 6.92
CA PHE A 57 11.66 -10.58 7.85
C PHE A 57 11.16 -10.73 9.28
N ASN A 58 9.86 -10.59 9.52
CA ASN A 58 9.22 -10.75 10.83
C ASN A 58 9.91 -9.95 11.96
N LEU A 59 10.32 -8.70 11.67
CA LEU A 59 11.13 -7.90 12.60
C LEU A 59 10.33 -7.35 13.79
N ALA A 60 9.06 -7.02 13.57
CA ALA A 60 8.15 -6.51 14.61
C ALA A 60 7.07 -7.53 14.98
N GLY A 61 6.38 -8.06 13.96
CA GLY A 61 5.33 -9.06 14.15
C GLY A 61 5.48 -10.30 13.27
N HIS A 62 4.60 -11.28 13.45
CA HIS A 62 4.69 -12.57 12.77
C HIS A 62 3.50 -12.84 11.86
N LEU A 63 3.74 -12.79 10.54
CA LEU A 63 2.75 -13.23 9.56
C LEU A 63 2.82 -14.76 9.38
N SER A 64 1.81 -15.47 9.87
CA SER A 64 1.68 -16.92 9.70
C SER A 64 0.94 -17.30 8.41
N ASN A 65 0.88 -18.61 8.12
CA ASN A 65 0.03 -19.21 7.08
C ASN A 65 0.37 -18.81 5.63
N GLY A 66 1.64 -18.52 5.33
CA GLY A 66 2.10 -18.25 3.97
C GLY A 66 1.89 -16.81 3.47
N LEU A 67 1.24 -15.95 4.27
CA LEU A 67 1.13 -14.51 3.99
C LEU A 67 2.52 -13.84 3.92
N GLU A 68 3.49 -14.32 4.71
CA GLU A 68 4.88 -13.88 4.64
C GLU A 68 5.50 -14.02 3.24
N TRP A 69 5.12 -15.05 2.46
CA TRP A 69 5.64 -15.24 1.10
C TRP A 69 5.00 -14.29 0.11
N GLY A 70 3.73 -13.94 0.33
CA GLY A 70 3.05 -12.87 -0.41
C GLY A 70 3.74 -11.53 -0.21
N ASN A 71 4.05 -11.19 1.05
CA ASN A 71 4.77 -9.97 1.39
C ASN A 71 6.19 -9.93 0.82
N ARG A 72 6.96 -11.03 0.94
CA ARG A 72 8.28 -11.13 0.29
C ARG A 72 8.20 -10.92 -1.22
N PHE A 73 7.13 -11.40 -1.85
CA PHE A 73 6.91 -11.20 -3.28
C PHE A 73 6.54 -9.74 -3.61
N TRP A 74 5.72 -9.08 -2.81
CA TRP A 74 5.43 -7.64 -2.95
C TRP A 74 6.63 -6.75 -2.65
N LEU A 75 7.49 -7.11 -1.70
CA LEU A 75 8.75 -6.43 -1.43
C LEU A 75 9.64 -6.34 -2.70
N LEU A 76 9.59 -7.35 -3.58
CA LEU A 76 10.29 -7.29 -4.86
C LEU A 76 9.71 -6.22 -5.79
N PHE A 77 8.38 -6.09 -5.87
CA PHE A 77 7.73 -5.03 -6.65
C PHE A 77 7.99 -3.64 -6.07
N ASP A 78 8.06 -3.53 -4.75
CA ASP A 78 8.43 -2.29 -4.08
C ASP A 78 9.88 -1.91 -4.36
N ALA A 79 10.80 -2.86 -4.28
CA ALA A 79 12.21 -2.63 -4.64
C ALA A 79 12.32 -2.15 -6.09
N ILE A 80 11.60 -2.78 -7.03
CA ILE A 80 11.54 -2.35 -8.43
C ILE A 80 10.97 -0.92 -8.53
N SER A 81 9.89 -0.61 -7.83
CA SER A 81 9.28 0.73 -7.81
C SER A 81 10.25 1.78 -7.26
N VAL A 82 10.98 1.47 -6.19
CA VAL A 82 12.01 2.33 -5.59
C VAL A 82 13.11 2.67 -6.59
N THR A 83 13.50 1.74 -7.47
CA THR A 83 14.49 2.06 -8.50
C THR A 83 14.03 3.19 -9.42
N THR A 84 12.72 3.33 -9.69
CA THR A 84 12.18 4.44 -10.48
C THR A 84 12.35 5.79 -9.80
N TYR A 85 12.39 5.83 -8.46
CA TYR A 85 12.69 7.05 -7.71
C TYR A 85 14.14 7.48 -7.90
N PHE A 86 15.08 6.54 -7.92
CA PHE A 86 16.50 6.85 -8.16
C PHE A 86 16.78 7.24 -9.62
N LEU A 87 16.17 6.51 -10.57
CA LEU A 87 16.36 6.74 -12.00
C LEU A 87 15.67 8.03 -12.48
N TYR A 88 14.45 8.29 -12.02
CA TYR A 88 13.59 9.31 -12.61
C TYR A 88 13.11 10.38 -11.63
N GLY A 89 13.09 10.13 -10.32
CA GLY A 89 12.44 11.07 -9.42
C GLY A 89 13.15 12.42 -9.28
N ARG A 90 14.48 12.50 -9.44
CA ARG A 90 15.23 13.77 -9.38
C ARG A 90 14.80 14.77 -10.45
N LYS A 91 14.56 14.30 -11.69
CA LYS A 91 14.18 15.19 -12.80
C LYS A 91 12.75 15.72 -12.69
N GLU A 92 11.90 15.04 -11.93
CA GLU A 92 10.52 15.42 -11.69
C GLU A 92 10.37 16.46 -10.56
N GLN A 93 11.47 16.84 -9.89
CA GLN A 93 11.43 17.85 -8.83
C GLN A 93 11.38 19.27 -9.42
N THR A 94 10.39 20.05 -8.99
CA THR A 94 10.18 21.44 -9.42
C THR A 94 10.94 22.45 -8.58
N ILE A 95 11.20 22.14 -7.30
CA ILE A 95 11.91 23.02 -6.37
C ILE A 95 13.43 22.84 -6.53
N PRO A 96 14.20 23.89 -6.89
CA PRO A 96 15.64 23.77 -7.15
C PRO A 96 16.44 23.20 -5.97
N TRP A 97 16.11 23.62 -4.74
CA TRP A 97 16.77 23.13 -3.54
C TRP A 97 16.53 21.63 -3.31
N VAL A 98 15.29 21.15 -3.51
CA VAL A 98 14.95 19.72 -3.42
C VAL A 98 15.67 18.94 -4.52
N LYS A 99 15.69 19.44 -5.76
CA LYS A 99 16.40 18.80 -6.87
C LYS A 99 17.91 18.67 -6.64
N LYS A 100 18.52 19.65 -5.96
CA LYS A 100 19.94 19.63 -5.56
C LYS A 100 20.21 18.54 -4.51
N HIS A 101 19.36 18.41 -3.50
CA HIS A 101 19.54 17.48 -2.38
C HIS A 101 18.72 16.19 -2.51
N TYR A 102 18.18 15.90 -3.70
CA TYR A 102 17.13 14.90 -3.90
C TYR A 102 17.49 13.51 -3.36
N TYR A 103 18.68 13.00 -3.65
CA TYR A 103 19.07 11.66 -3.21
C TYR A 103 19.25 11.57 -1.70
N ALA A 104 19.77 12.63 -1.07
CA ALA A 104 19.88 12.68 0.39
C ALA A 104 18.48 12.70 1.03
N ILE A 105 17.55 13.48 0.48
CA ILE A 105 16.14 13.50 0.93
C ILE A 105 15.50 12.12 0.74
N LEU A 106 15.67 11.49 -0.42
CA LEU A 106 15.10 10.17 -0.71
C LEU A 106 15.63 9.09 0.25
N VAL A 107 16.94 9.03 0.46
CA VAL A 107 17.56 8.06 1.38
C VAL A 107 17.12 8.34 2.82
N ALA A 108 17.11 9.60 3.24
CA ALA A 108 16.59 9.97 4.56
C ALA A 108 15.12 9.56 4.73
N SER A 109 14.27 9.81 3.72
CA SER A 109 12.86 9.38 3.74
C SER A 109 12.73 7.86 3.85
N LEU A 110 13.50 7.08 3.11
CA LEU A 110 13.50 5.61 3.23
C LEU A 110 13.89 5.15 4.64
N VAL A 111 14.96 5.71 5.20
CA VAL A 111 15.42 5.36 6.56
C VAL A 111 14.38 5.75 7.61
N PHE A 112 13.85 6.97 7.55
CA PHE A 112 12.85 7.43 8.52
C PHE A 112 11.52 6.71 8.38
N CYS A 113 11.09 6.37 7.17
CA CYS A 113 9.92 5.51 6.97
C CYS A 113 10.19 4.11 7.55
N GLY A 114 11.36 3.53 7.32
CA GLY A 114 11.74 2.22 7.87
C GLY A 114 11.72 2.19 9.40
N VAL A 115 12.47 3.09 10.02
CA VAL A 115 12.53 3.21 11.49
C VAL A 115 11.16 3.58 12.05
N GLY A 116 10.47 4.53 11.43
CA GLY A 116 9.15 4.98 11.86
C GLY A 116 8.11 3.87 11.83
N GLN A 117 8.06 3.09 10.74
CA GLN A 117 7.16 1.94 10.60
C GLN A 117 7.44 0.87 11.65
N TYR A 118 8.71 0.51 11.83
CA TYR A 118 9.12 -0.44 12.86
C TYR A 118 8.70 0.02 14.26
N GLN A 119 8.99 1.27 14.62
CA GLN A 119 8.61 1.82 15.93
C GLN A 119 7.10 1.95 16.10
N PHE A 120 6.36 2.30 15.04
CA PHE A 120 4.91 2.33 15.05
C PHE A 120 4.33 0.96 15.41
N MET A 121 4.81 -0.10 14.77
CA MET A 121 4.32 -1.47 15.01
C MET A 121 4.58 -1.91 16.45
N LEU A 122 5.76 -1.61 16.99
CA LEU A 122 6.08 -1.93 18.39
C LEU A 122 5.21 -1.12 19.37
N TYR A 123 5.02 0.17 19.12
CA TYR A 123 4.28 1.05 20.01
C TYR A 123 2.78 0.76 20.03
N PHE A 124 2.20 0.55 18.85
CA PHE A 124 0.76 0.30 18.69
C PHE A 124 0.39 -1.18 18.71
N GLN A 125 1.35 -2.06 18.96
CA GLN A 125 1.10 -3.51 19.08
C GLN A 125 0.45 -4.05 17.79
N ASP A 126 0.96 -3.62 16.63
CA ASP A 126 0.40 -3.95 15.31
C ASP A 126 1.08 -5.19 14.70
N ASP A 127 0.96 -6.32 15.39
CA ASP A 127 1.67 -7.58 15.09
C ASP A 127 1.33 -8.17 13.71
N TYR A 128 0.15 -7.85 13.18
CA TYR A 128 -0.28 -8.25 11.83
C TYR A 128 -0.17 -7.12 10.80
N GLY A 129 0.27 -5.93 11.20
CA GLY A 129 0.39 -4.78 10.30
C GLY A 129 -0.95 -4.23 9.80
N VAL A 130 -2.06 -4.61 10.43
CA VAL A 130 -3.41 -4.24 9.99
C VAL A 130 -3.65 -2.75 10.19
N VAL A 131 -3.25 -2.20 11.33
CA VAL A 131 -3.50 -0.78 11.62
C VAL A 131 -2.62 0.12 10.74
N SER A 132 -1.33 -0.22 10.63
CA SER A 132 -0.35 0.52 9.82
C SER A 132 -0.70 0.47 8.33
N SER A 133 -1.02 -0.70 7.78
CA SER A 133 -1.40 -0.84 6.36
C SER A 133 -2.64 -0.02 6.01
N LEU A 134 -3.67 -0.02 6.86
CA LEU A 134 -4.91 0.72 6.58
C LEU A 134 -4.74 2.23 6.70
N LEU A 135 -3.86 2.70 7.59
CA LEU A 135 -3.48 4.11 7.65
C LEU A 135 -2.69 4.52 6.39
N MET A 136 -1.77 3.66 5.96
CA MET A 136 -1.02 3.86 4.72
C MET A 136 -1.93 3.87 3.50
N ASP A 137 -2.95 3.01 3.45
CA ASP A 137 -3.91 2.97 2.36
C ASP A 137 -4.67 4.30 2.15
N VAL A 138 -5.07 4.96 3.24
CA VAL A 138 -5.69 6.29 3.16
C VAL A 138 -4.69 7.32 2.64
N LEU A 139 -3.46 7.30 3.17
CA LEU A 139 -2.39 8.18 2.74
C LEU A 139 -2.05 7.98 1.26
N MET A 140 -1.92 6.73 0.83
CA MET A 140 -1.65 6.32 -0.55
C MET A 140 -2.73 6.86 -1.48
N ALA A 141 -4.01 6.62 -1.17
CA ALA A 141 -5.12 7.08 -1.98
C ALA A 141 -5.12 8.61 -2.14
N ALA A 142 -4.87 9.36 -1.05
CA ALA A 142 -4.73 10.81 -1.10
C ALA A 142 -3.51 11.26 -1.93
N LEU A 143 -2.36 10.60 -1.78
CA LEU A 143 -1.14 10.92 -2.52
C LEU A 143 -1.26 10.64 -4.01
N PHE A 144 -2.00 9.60 -4.42
CA PHE A 144 -2.30 9.33 -5.83
C PHE A 144 -3.15 10.43 -6.46
N ILE A 145 -4.16 10.95 -5.74
CA ILE A 145 -4.93 12.12 -6.17
C ILE A 145 -4.02 13.34 -6.30
N GLY A 146 -3.13 13.58 -5.34
CA GLY A 146 -2.15 14.66 -5.42
C GLY A 146 -1.20 14.51 -6.60
N LEU A 147 -0.75 13.29 -6.90
CA LEU A 147 0.11 13.00 -8.04
C LEU A 147 -0.61 13.18 -9.38
N PHE A 148 -1.90 12.84 -9.44
CA PHE A 148 -2.76 13.12 -10.59
C PHE A 148 -2.75 14.60 -10.97
N PHE A 149 -3.01 15.49 -10.00
CA PHE A 149 -3.04 16.92 -10.29
C PHE A 149 -1.69 17.51 -10.71
N LYS A 150 -0.58 16.89 -10.28
CA LYS A 150 0.77 17.27 -10.73
C LYS A 150 1.09 16.82 -12.16
N ARG A 151 0.30 15.90 -12.73
CA ARG A 151 0.58 15.26 -14.02
C ARG A 151 -0.64 15.32 -14.94
N PRO A 152 -0.94 16.50 -15.50
CA PRO A 152 -2.06 16.67 -16.42
C PRO A 152 -1.92 15.84 -17.70
N ASP A 153 -0.72 15.40 -18.06
CA ASP A 153 -0.44 14.50 -19.19
C ASP A 153 -0.55 13.01 -18.82
N MET A 154 -0.93 12.70 -17.58
CA MET A 154 -1.04 11.35 -17.02
C MET A 154 0.26 10.52 -17.07
N ARG A 155 1.43 11.16 -17.21
CA ARG A 155 2.69 10.41 -17.25
C ARG A 155 2.93 9.63 -15.96
N GLY A 156 3.33 8.37 -16.09
CA GLY A 156 3.54 7.44 -14.98
C GLY A 156 2.26 6.95 -14.30
N LEU A 157 1.10 7.53 -14.58
CA LEU A 157 -0.17 7.14 -13.96
C LEU A 157 -0.83 6.04 -14.78
N SER A 158 -1.04 4.88 -14.16
CA SER A 158 -1.65 3.72 -14.82
C SER A 158 -3.16 3.68 -14.53
N TYR A 159 -3.98 3.84 -15.58
CA TYR A 159 -5.44 3.72 -15.45
C TYR A 159 -5.88 2.30 -15.06
N ALA A 160 -5.26 1.30 -15.68
CA ALA A 160 -5.49 -0.09 -15.30
C ALA A 160 -5.05 -0.33 -13.84
N GLY A 161 -3.89 0.22 -13.46
CA GLY A 161 -3.41 0.18 -12.07
C GLY A 161 -4.40 0.78 -11.08
N ALA A 162 -5.01 1.93 -11.39
CA ALA A 162 -6.01 2.57 -10.53
C ALA A 162 -7.22 1.67 -10.25
N TRP A 163 -7.78 1.03 -11.29
CA TRP A 163 -8.89 0.09 -11.11
C TRP A 163 -8.49 -1.17 -10.34
N LEU A 164 -7.36 -1.78 -10.70
CA LEU A 164 -6.87 -3.00 -10.06
C LEU A 164 -6.57 -2.78 -8.58
N MET A 165 -5.94 -1.65 -8.24
CA MET A 165 -5.68 -1.23 -6.86
C MET A 165 -6.98 -1.04 -6.08
N MET A 166 -7.96 -0.31 -6.64
CA MET A 166 -9.25 -0.08 -5.97
C MET A 166 -9.97 -1.41 -5.68
N LEU A 167 -10.03 -2.31 -6.67
CA LEU A 167 -10.66 -3.62 -6.48
C LEU A 167 -9.87 -4.48 -5.49
N GLY A 168 -8.54 -4.48 -5.58
CA GLY A 168 -7.66 -5.17 -4.64
C GLY A 168 -7.89 -4.74 -3.19
N ASN A 169 -8.00 -3.43 -2.96
CA ASN A 169 -8.32 -2.85 -1.65
C ASN A 169 -9.70 -3.30 -1.14
N ILE A 170 -10.72 -3.32 -1.99
CA ILE A 170 -12.06 -3.81 -1.58
C ILE A 170 -11.97 -5.26 -1.10
N PHE A 171 -11.29 -6.15 -1.83
CA PHE A 171 -11.11 -7.54 -1.40
C PHE A 171 -10.25 -7.63 -0.13
N GLY A 172 -9.21 -6.80 0.01
CA GLY A 172 -8.40 -6.73 1.23
C GLY A 172 -9.19 -6.28 2.45
N PHE A 173 -10.06 -5.28 2.30
CA PHE A 173 -10.92 -4.82 3.39
C PHE A 173 -11.94 -5.88 3.79
N ILE A 174 -12.53 -6.59 2.82
CA ILE A 174 -13.41 -7.73 3.10
C ILE A 174 -12.62 -8.81 3.84
N PHE A 175 -11.41 -9.14 3.38
CA PHE A 175 -10.55 -10.13 4.05
C PHE A 175 -10.29 -9.74 5.51
N ILE A 176 -9.76 -8.54 5.75
CA ILE A 176 -9.39 -8.08 7.09
C ILE A 176 -10.62 -7.96 7.99
N TYR A 177 -11.75 -7.48 7.46
CA TYR A 177 -13.01 -7.35 8.22
C TYR A 177 -13.46 -8.69 8.82
N PHE A 178 -13.32 -9.79 8.07
CA PHE A 178 -13.70 -11.11 8.56
C PHE A 178 -12.57 -11.84 9.30
N TRP A 179 -11.31 -11.63 8.91
CA TRP A 179 -10.16 -12.36 9.45
C TRP A 179 -9.58 -11.77 10.73
N PHE A 180 -9.54 -10.44 10.86
CA PHE A 180 -8.87 -9.80 12.00
C PHE A 180 -9.57 -10.07 13.35
N PRO A 181 -10.91 -10.04 13.44
CA PRO A 181 -11.60 -10.39 14.70
C PRO A 181 -11.32 -11.83 15.16
N THR A 182 -11.05 -12.77 14.24
CA THR A 182 -10.75 -14.16 14.61
C THR A 182 -9.35 -14.33 15.20
N GLN A 183 -8.52 -13.28 15.19
CA GLN A 183 -7.21 -13.29 15.85
C GLN A 183 -7.32 -12.99 17.36
N TYR A 184 -8.54 -12.78 17.87
CA TYR A 184 -8.82 -12.59 19.28
C TYR A 184 -9.64 -13.76 19.83
N ALA A 185 -9.30 -14.21 21.04
CA ALA A 185 -10.01 -15.23 21.79
C ALA A 185 -10.07 -14.84 23.27
N ASN A 186 -11.25 -14.97 23.90
CA ASN A 186 -11.47 -14.55 25.28
C ASN A 186 -11.09 -13.07 25.54
N GLY A 187 -11.36 -12.18 24.57
CA GLY A 187 -11.10 -10.74 24.68
C GLY A 187 -9.63 -10.35 24.59
N ARG A 188 -8.76 -11.24 24.08
CA ARG A 188 -7.30 -11.06 23.99
C ARG A 188 -6.76 -11.58 22.67
N MET A 189 -5.68 -10.99 22.17
CA MET A 189 -5.04 -11.46 20.95
C MET A 189 -4.43 -12.86 21.15
N ILE A 190 -4.59 -13.74 20.15
CA ILE A 190 -4.13 -15.13 20.23
C ILE A 190 -2.59 -15.21 20.25
N SER A 191 -1.89 -14.41 19.44
CA SER A 191 -0.43 -14.36 19.41
C SER A 191 0.17 -13.70 20.66
N HIS A 192 -0.52 -12.70 21.21
CA HIS A 192 -0.10 -11.95 22.39
C HIS A 192 -1.24 -11.85 23.42
N PRO A 193 -1.34 -12.81 24.36
CA PRO A 193 -2.43 -12.84 25.34
C PRO A 193 -2.51 -11.62 26.27
N ASP A 194 -1.42 -10.85 26.39
CA ASP A 194 -1.39 -9.60 27.17
C ASP A 194 -2.09 -8.44 26.46
N TRP A 195 -2.37 -8.57 25.16
CA TRP A 195 -2.95 -7.50 24.36
C TRP A 195 -4.47 -7.66 24.30
N PRO A 196 -5.23 -6.68 24.82
CA PRO A 196 -6.68 -6.77 24.85
C PRO A 196 -7.27 -6.59 23.46
N GLU A 197 -8.41 -7.25 23.22
CA GLU A 197 -9.24 -6.97 22.05
C GLU A 197 -9.75 -5.52 22.10
N PRO A 198 -9.70 -4.77 20.98
CA PRO A 198 -10.22 -3.41 20.95
C PRO A 198 -11.73 -3.40 21.22
N THR A 199 -12.20 -2.35 21.91
CA THR A 199 -13.62 -2.20 22.25
C THR A 199 -14.52 -2.04 21.03
N SER A 200 -13.96 -1.60 19.90
CA SER A 200 -14.66 -1.58 18.60
C SER A 200 -13.67 -1.58 17.44
N PHE A 201 -14.11 -2.08 16.29
CA PHE A 201 -13.38 -2.01 15.01
C PHE A 201 -13.80 -0.81 14.13
N HIS A 202 -14.57 0.14 14.69
CA HIS A 202 -15.08 1.29 13.93
C HIS A 202 -13.97 2.12 13.30
N PHE A 203 -12.84 2.27 13.99
CA PHE A 203 -11.67 2.95 13.44
C PHE A 203 -11.22 2.34 12.11
N LEU A 204 -11.07 1.01 12.05
CA LEU A 204 -10.68 0.33 10.81
C LEU A 204 -11.73 0.48 9.73
N THR A 205 -13.02 0.39 10.09
CA THR A 205 -14.12 0.59 9.14
C THR A 205 -14.12 2.00 8.55
N THR A 206 -13.80 3.03 9.34
CA THR A 206 -13.63 4.40 8.85
C THR A 206 -12.50 4.49 7.83
N LEU A 207 -11.36 3.82 8.06
CA LEU A 207 -10.25 3.78 7.10
C LEU A 207 -10.65 3.07 5.79
N TYR A 208 -11.39 1.95 5.87
CA TYR A 208 -11.91 1.27 4.67
C TYR A 208 -12.77 2.20 3.81
N VAL A 209 -13.71 2.90 4.44
CA VAL A 209 -14.63 3.82 3.76
C VAL A 209 -13.85 4.99 3.16
N ALA A 210 -12.94 5.59 3.92
CA ALA A 210 -12.12 6.71 3.47
C ALA A 210 -11.28 6.33 2.24
N THR A 211 -10.53 5.22 2.32
CA THR A 211 -9.72 4.73 1.20
C THR A 211 -10.58 4.39 -0.02
N THR A 212 -11.73 3.73 0.17
CA THR A 212 -12.62 3.37 -0.93
C THR A 212 -13.16 4.62 -1.64
N VAL A 213 -13.61 5.62 -0.90
CA VAL A 213 -14.10 6.89 -1.46
C VAL A 213 -12.99 7.60 -2.24
N MET A 214 -11.77 7.70 -1.68
CA MET A 214 -10.65 8.33 -2.36
C MET A 214 -10.23 7.57 -3.63
N ASN A 215 -10.25 6.24 -3.61
CA ASN A 215 -9.95 5.43 -4.80
C ASN A 215 -11.01 5.61 -5.90
N ILE A 216 -12.30 5.69 -5.55
CA ILE A 216 -13.37 6.01 -6.50
C ILE A 216 -13.13 7.38 -7.13
N ILE A 217 -12.78 8.38 -6.32
CA ILE A 217 -12.44 9.74 -6.82
C ILE A 217 -11.25 9.66 -7.78
N TYR A 218 -10.16 9.00 -7.39
CA TYR A 218 -8.97 8.87 -8.23
C TYR A 218 -9.26 8.18 -9.56
N VAL A 219 -10.02 7.08 -9.54
CA VAL A 219 -10.45 6.35 -10.74
C VAL A 219 -11.32 7.23 -11.64
N TYR A 220 -12.26 7.97 -11.06
CA TYR A 220 -13.12 8.92 -11.81
C TYR A 220 -12.29 10.03 -12.47
N LEU A 221 -11.35 10.64 -11.72
CA LEU A 221 -10.45 11.67 -12.24
C LEU A 221 -9.63 11.14 -13.43
N MET A 222 -9.07 9.94 -13.28
CA MET A 222 -8.31 9.29 -14.34
C MET A 222 -9.18 8.96 -15.56
N TRP A 223 -10.42 8.52 -15.35
CA TRP A 223 -11.36 8.24 -16.44
C TRP A 223 -11.71 9.52 -17.22
N ASN A 224 -12.09 10.58 -16.51
CA ASN A 224 -12.43 11.87 -17.11
C ASN A 224 -11.25 12.42 -17.94
N ARG A 225 -10.05 12.42 -17.36
CA ARG A 225 -8.87 12.95 -18.04
C ARG A 225 -8.49 12.18 -19.30
N ARG A 226 -8.66 10.85 -19.30
CA ARG A 226 -8.43 10.04 -20.51
C ARG A 226 -9.39 10.41 -21.63
N ARG A 227 -10.65 10.71 -21.32
CA ARG A 227 -11.64 11.15 -22.31
C ARG A 227 -11.29 12.51 -22.90
N GLU A 228 -10.88 13.45 -22.06
CA GLU A 228 -10.41 14.77 -22.51
C GLU A 228 -9.23 14.65 -23.47
N LEU A 229 -8.21 13.86 -23.11
CA LEU A 229 -7.04 13.64 -23.97
C LEU A 229 -7.39 12.93 -25.28
N ALA A 230 -8.34 12.00 -25.27
CA ALA A 230 -8.81 11.33 -26.47
C ALA A 230 -9.65 12.24 -27.39
N ALA A 231 -10.39 13.20 -26.82
CA ALA A 231 -11.15 14.17 -27.60
C ALA A 231 -10.27 15.27 -28.22
N ALA A 232 -9.06 15.48 -27.68
CA ALA A 232 -8.10 16.48 -28.14
C ALA A 232 -7.07 15.93 -29.15
N ALA A 233 -7.07 14.63 -29.43
CA ALA A 233 -6.16 13.93 -30.35
C ALA A 233 -6.84 13.69 -31.70
#